data_AF-A0A535V655-F1
#
_entry.id   AF-A0A535V655-F1
#
_cell.length_a   1.000
_cell.length_b   1.000
_cell.length_c   1.000
_cell.angle_alpha   90.00
_cell.angle_beta   90.00
_cell.angle_gamma   90.00
#
_symmetry.space_group_name_H-M   'P 1'
#
loop_
_entity.id
_entity.type
_entity.pdbx_description
1 polymer ?
#
loop_
_entity_poly.entity_id
_entity_poly.type
_entity_poly.pdbx_seq_one_letter_code
_entity_poly.pdbx_strand_id
1 'polypeptide(L)'
;MAKREQKLLRIGAAAHELGLHPITVRRWIKAGRIQVVQNGREVRIPRAEIERMVGKLDGRLLVLYGRVSGHGQKDDLENQLERLQAWAQIERKGQEMLVLSDIGSGLKAGRRHLQRLLKLVCEDKVAEVAITSEDRLTRFGQAFLETLCSCFAVTLTVLEPG
;
A
#
# COMPACT_ATOMS: atom_id res chain seq x y z
N MET A 1 5.35 30.17 14.88
CA MET A 1 5.78 29.00 14.07
C MET A 1 6.83 28.23 14.86
N ALA A 2 6.48 27.08 15.43
CA ALA A 2 7.40 26.31 16.26
C ALA A 2 8.45 25.62 15.37
N LYS A 3 9.73 25.98 15.56
CA LYS A 3 10.88 25.34 14.92
C LYS A 3 10.94 23.92 15.47
N ARG A 4 10.33 22.94 14.78
CA ARG A 4 10.42 21.52 15.16
C ARG A 4 11.91 21.15 15.18
N GLU A 5 12.45 20.92 16.37
CA GLU A 5 13.79 20.40 16.55
C GLU A 5 13.91 19.10 15.75
N GLN A 6 14.82 19.10 14.77
CA GLN A 6 15.09 17.89 13.99
C GLN A 6 15.80 16.90 14.90
N LYS A 7 15.04 15.96 15.47
CA LYS A 7 15.61 14.89 16.30
C LYS A 7 16.47 13.98 15.41
N LEU A 8 17.78 13.95 15.69
CA LEU A 8 18.78 13.19 14.94
C LEU A 8 19.16 11.91 15.70
N LEU A 9 18.84 10.76 15.12
CA LEU A 9 19.03 9.45 15.74
C LEU A 9 20.39 8.84 15.37
N ARG A 10 21.01 8.12 16.31
CA ARG A 10 22.15 7.25 16.02
C ARG A 10 21.67 5.99 15.30
N ILE A 11 22.56 5.35 14.56
CA ILE A 11 22.27 4.10 13.82
C ILE A 11 21.64 3.04 14.74
N GLY A 12 22.13 2.87 15.96
CA GLY A 12 21.58 1.88 16.90
C GLY A 12 20.13 2.16 17.31
N ALA A 13 19.81 3.43 17.59
CA ALA A 13 18.45 3.84 17.94
C ALA A 13 17.51 3.73 16.74
N ALA A 14 17.97 4.14 15.55
CA ALA A 14 17.25 3.96 14.29
C ALA A 14 17.01 2.49 13.96
N ALA A 15 17.99 1.62 14.17
CA ALA A 15 17.88 0.18 13.96
C ALA A 15 16.81 -0.43 14.88
N HIS A 16 16.79 -0.02 16.14
CA HIS A 16 15.76 -0.43 17.10
C HIS A 16 14.36 0.07 16.68
N GLU A 17 14.21 1.34 16.30
CA GLU A 17 12.92 1.88 15.84
C GLU A 17 12.43 1.26 14.52
N LEU A 18 13.34 0.83 13.64
CA LEU A 18 13.02 0.16 12.38
C LEU A 18 12.84 -1.36 12.53
N GLY A 19 13.09 -1.95 13.70
CA GLY A 19 13.10 -3.40 13.89
C GLY A 19 14.18 -4.13 13.07
N LEU A 20 15.26 -3.44 12.69
CA LEU A 20 16.33 -3.98 11.84
C LEU A 20 17.63 -4.17 12.63
N HIS A 21 18.49 -5.08 12.16
CA HIS A 21 19.85 -5.18 12.69
C HIS A 21 20.70 -3.96 12.27
N PRO A 22 21.58 -3.39 13.12
CA PRO A 22 22.39 -2.20 12.79
C PRO A 22 23.24 -2.33 11.51
N ILE A 23 23.66 -3.54 11.16
CA ILE A 23 24.40 -3.83 9.93
C ILE A 23 23.52 -3.60 8.69
N THR A 24 22.23 -3.95 8.74
CA THR A 24 21.27 -3.73 7.64
C THR A 24 21.07 -2.24 7.39
N VAL A 25 20.94 -1.44 8.46
CA VAL A 25 20.85 0.02 8.38
C VAL A 25 22.10 0.61 7.73
N ARG A 26 23.31 0.18 8.12
CA ARG A 26 24.57 0.61 7.48
C ARG A 26 24.64 0.25 5.99
N ARG A 27 24.18 -0.94 5.61
CA ARG A 27 24.11 -1.37 4.21
C ARG A 27 23.17 -0.48 3.40
N TRP A 28 22.02 -0.11 3.96
CA TRP A 28 21.03 0.73 3.29
C TRP A 28 21.48 2.18 3.17
N ILE A 29 22.24 2.70 4.15
CA ILE A 29 22.92 4.00 4.02
C ILE A 29 23.91 3.95 2.86
N LYS A 30 24.75 2.90 2.77
CA LYS A 30 25.73 2.75 1.68
C LYS A 30 25.05 2.61 0.30
N ALA A 31 23.87 2.00 0.26
CA ALA A 31 23.05 1.87 -0.95
C ALA A 31 22.21 3.12 -1.28
N GLY A 32 22.32 4.20 -0.49
CA GLY A 32 21.55 5.44 -0.70
C GLY A 32 20.06 5.33 -0.38
N ARG A 33 19.62 4.25 0.27
CA ARG A 33 18.21 4.00 0.61
C ARG A 33 17.76 4.77 1.86
N ILE A 34 18.70 5.04 2.77
CA ILE A 34 18.48 5.84 3.98
C ILE A 34 19.26 7.15 3.85
N GLN A 35 18.55 8.28 3.92
CA GLN A 35 19.17 9.60 3.98
C GLN A 35 19.77 9.86 5.36
N VAL A 36 21.02 10.32 5.37
CA VAL A 36 21.76 10.62 6.60
C VAL A 36 22.31 12.02 6.56
N VAL A 37 22.47 12.60 7.74
CA VAL A 37 23.15 13.87 7.94
C VAL A 37 24.50 13.59 8.59
N GLN A 38 25.56 14.18 8.05
CA GLN A 38 26.86 14.15 8.69
C GLN A 38 26.85 15.09 9.91
N ASN A 39 27.23 14.55 11.06
CA ASN A 39 27.42 15.32 12.28
C ASN A 39 28.86 15.08 12.77
N GLY A 40 29.79 15.85 12.22
CA GLY A 40 31.22 15.66 12.42
C GLY A 40 31.70 14.32 11.84
N ARG A 41 32.26 13.45 12.69
CA ARG A 41 32.75 12.11 12.30
C ARG A 41 31.65 11.03 12.35
N GLU A 42 30.47 11.35 12.89
CA GLU A 42 29.35 10.41 12.99
C GLU A 42 28.27 10.72 11.94
N VAL A 43 27.58 9.68 11.49
CA VAL A 43 26.35 9.81 10.69
C VAL A 43 25.13 9.72 11.61
N ARG A 44 24.15 10.58 11.36
CA ARG A 44 22.86 10.58 12.07
C ARG A 44 21.72 10.43 11.07
N ILE A 45 20.68 9.71 11.48
CA ILE A 45 19.47 9.51 10.68
C ILE A 45 18.39 10.46 11.21
N PRO A 46 17.83 11.36 10.39
CA PRO A 46 16.73 12.22 10.81
C PRO A 46 15.51 11.41 11.27
N ARG A 47 14.79 11.86 12.29
CA ARG A 47 13.53 11.23 12.70
C ARG A 47 12.52 11.15 11.56
N ALA A 48 12.43 12.19 10.73
CA ALA A 48 11.58 12.18 9.53
C ALA A 48 11.96 11.06 8.54
N GLU A 49 13.24 10.67 8.50
CA GLU A 49 13.70 9.57 7.66
C GLU A 49 13.29 8.21 8.23
N ILE A 50 13.32 8.06 9.57
CA ILE A 50 12.78 6.87 10.24
C ILE A 50 11.27 6.80 10.05
N GLU A 51 10.54 7.89 10.22
CA GLU A 51 9.09 7.95 10.00
C GLU A 51 8.73 7.64 8.53
N ARG A 52 9.50 8.18 7.58
CA ARG A 52 9.39 7.84 6.14
C ARG A 52 9.62 6.35 5.90
N MET A 53 10.58 5.76 6.60
CA MET A 53 10.99 4.37 6.44
C MET A 53 10.05 3.39 7.13
N VAL A 54 9.55 3.73 8.32
CA VAL A 54 8.48 2.99 9.01
C VAL A 54 7.21 3.03 8.16
N GLY A 55 6.89 4.17 7.55
CA GLY A 55 5.83 4.29 6.54
C GLY A 55 6.15 3.64 5.18
N LYS A 56 7.37 3.13 4.95
CA LYS A 56 7.80 2.42 3.71
C LYS A 56 8.19 0.96 3.95
N LEU A 57 8.11 0.47 5.19
CA LEU A 57 8.24 -0.95 5.55
C LEU A 57 6.89 -1.55 5.87
N ASP A 58 5.85 -1.08 5.19
CA ASP A 58 4.65 -1.87 5.09
C ASP A 58 4.94 -3.09 4.22
N GLY A 59 5.13 -4.24 4.86
CA GLY A 59 4.85 -5.54 4.22
C GLY A 59 3.37 -5.72 3.89
N ARG A 60 2.59 -4.63 3.89
CA ARG A 60 1.18 -4.58 3.53
C ARG A 60 1.05 -4.57 2.00
N LEU A 61 0.11 -5.36 1.52
CA LEU A 61 -0.07 -5.71 0.13
C LEU A 61 -0.67 -4.54 -0.66
N LEU A 62 -0.27 -4.43 -1.92
CA LEU A 62 -1.07 -3.78 -2.96
C LEU A 62 -2.10 -4.79 -3.48
N VAL A 63 -3.38 -4.54 -3.23
CA VAL A 63 -4.45 -5.43 -3.72
C VAL A 63 -5.00 -4.89 -5.03
N LEU A 64 -4.90 -5.67 -6.10
CA LEU A 64 -5.52 -5.38 -7.39
C LEU A 64 -6.87 -6.09 -7.44
N TYR A 65 -7.97 -5.33 -7.50
CA TYR A 65 -9.32 -5.89 -7.41
C TYR A 65 -10.11 -5.67 -8.71
N GLY A 66 -10.54 -6.78 -9.33
CA GLY A 66 -11.37 -6.80 -10.54
C GLY A 66 -12.76 -7.38 -10.31
N ARG A 67 -13.76 -6.94 -11.09
CA ARG A 67 -15.12 -7.51 -11.02
C ARG A 67 -15.82 -7.49 -12.36
N VAL A 68 -16.54 -8.57 -12.66
CA VAL A 68 -17.53 -8.58 -13.75
C VAL A 68 -18.87 -9.10 -13.27
N SER A 69 -19.95 -8.79 -14.00
CA SER A 69 -21.32 -9.07 -13.52
C SER A 69 -21.77 -10.51 -13.82
N GLY A 70 -21.20 -11.15 -14.84
CA GLY A 70 -21.52 -12.52 -15.23
C GLY A 70 -20.35 -13.26 -15.86
N HIS A 71 -20.48 -14.58 -15.97
CA HIS A 71 -19.42 -15.48 -16.46
C HIS A 71 -19.09 -15.25 -17.95
N GLY A 72 -20.03 -14.71 -18.74
CA GLY A 72 -19.79 -14.35 -20.15
C GLY A 72 -18.91 -13.11 -20.35
N GLN A 73 -18.48 -12.46 -19.28
CA GLN A 73 -17.61 -11.27 -19.32
C GLN A 73 -16.19 -11.59 -18.81
N LYS A 74 -15.77 -12.86 -18.88
CA LYS A 74 -14.47 -13.28 -18.35
C LYS A 74 -13.30 -12.58 -19.03
N ASP A 75 -13.38 -12.38 -20.34
CA ASP A 75 -12.33 -11.70 -21.11
C ASP A 75 -12.19 -10.22 -20.68
N ASP A 76 -13.31 -9.55 -20.34
CA ASP A 76 -13.29 -8.20 -19.77
C ASP A 76 -12.62 -8.18 -18.38
N LEU A 77 -12.84 -9.22 -17.57
CA LEU A 77 -12.17 -9.35 -16.27
C LEU A 77 -10.65 -9.51 -16.43
N GLU A 78 -10.20 -10.34 -17.37
CA GLU A 78 -8.79 -10.56 -17.64
C GLU A 78 -8.11 -9.26 -18.12
N ASN A 79 -8.72 -8.56 -19.08
CA ASN A 79 -8.24 -7.25 -19.55
C ASN A 79 -8.14 -6.21 -18.41
N GLN A 80 -9.11 -6.19 -17.49
CA GLN A 80 -9.07 -5.29 -16.33
C GLN A 80 -7.89 -5.62 -15.40
N LEU A 81 -7.66 -6.89 -15.11
CA LEU A 81 -6.58 -7.32 -14.24
C LEU A 81 -5.21 -7.06 -14.88
N GLU A 82 -5.06 -7.29 -16.18
CA GLU A 82 -3.83 -6.97 -16.91
C GLU A 82 -3.50 -5.48 -16.86
N ARG A 83 -4.51 -4.61 -17.04
CA ARG A 83 -4.34 -3.15 -16.90
C ARG A 83 -3.88 -2.76 -15.49
N LEU A 84 -4.52 -3.32 -14.45
CA LEU A 84 -4.15 -3.06 -13.06
C LEU A 84 -2.71 -3.52 -12.77
N GLN A 85 -2.32 -4.68 -13.30
CA GLN A 85 -0.97 -5.20 -13.16
C GLN A 85 0.04 -4.34 -13.90
N ALA A 86 -0.23 -3.95 -15.15
CA ALA A 86 0.64 -3.08 -15.92
C ALA A 86 0.88 -1.73 -15.21
N TRP A 87 -0.20 -1.12 -14.71
CA TRP A 87 -0.11 0.08 -13.87
C TRP A 87 0.73 -0.16 -12.61
N ALA A 88 0.47 -1.24 -11.87
CA ALA A 88 1.18 -1.54 -10.63
C ALA A 88 2.68 -1.79 -10.86
N GLN A 89 3.06 -2.42 -11.98
CA GLN A 89 4.46 -2.62 -12.34
C GLN A 89 5.20 -1.30 -12.62
N ILE A 90 4.49 -0.30 -13.14
CA ILE A 90 5.03 1.02 -13.45
C ILE A 90 5.07 1.90 -12.19
N GLU A 91 3.93 2.04 -11.51
CA GLU A 91 3.69 3.03 -10.45
C GLU A 91 4.01 2.52 -9.04
N ARG A 92 4.05 1.20 -8.83
CA ARG A 92 4.24 0.54 -7.52
C ARG A 92 5.31 -0.56 -7.59
N LYS A 93 6.39 -0.27 -8.31
CA LYS A 93 7.49 -1.21 -8.56
C LYS A 93 8.09 -1.76 -7.26
N GLY A 94 8.09 -3.09 -7.13
CA GLY A 94 8.70 -3.81 -6.00
C GLY A 94 7.81 -3.93 -4.75
N GLN A 95 6.54 -3.55 -4.82
CA GLN A 95 5.54 -3.83 -3.79
C GLN A 95 4.97 -5.24 -3.97
N GLU A 96 4.66 -5.93 -2.87
CA GLU A 96 4.02 -7.24 -2.93
C GLU A 96 2.55 -7.08 -3.33
N MET A 97 2.15 -7.78 -4.39
CA MET A 97 0.84 -7.61 -5.03
C MET A 97 -0.03 -8.84 -4.80
N LEU A 98 -1.30 -8.62 -4.49
CA LEU A 98 -2.32 -9.66 -4.42
C LEU A 98 -3.44 -9.33 -5.41
N VAL A 99 -3.70 -10.23 -6.35
CA VAL A 99 -4.80 -10.09 -7.30
C VAL A 99 -6.05 -10.79 -6.75
N LEU A 100 -7.16 -10.07 -6.70
CA LEU A 100 -8.46 -10.56 -6.25
C LEU A 100 -9.52 -10.24 -7.31
N SER A 101 -10.42 -11.19 -7.60
CA SER A 101 -11.45 -10.98 -8.62
C SER A 101 -12.77 -11.67 -8.34
N ASP A 102 -13.89 -11.00 -8.52
CA ASP A 102 -15.21 -11.61 -8.30
C ASP A 102 -16.08 -11.55 -9.56
N ILE A 103 -16.81 -12.65 -9.82
CA ILE A 103 -17.86 -12.71 -10.85
C ILE A 103 -19.21 -12.66 -10.13
N GLY A 104 -19.97 -11.59 -10.36
CA GLY A 104 -21.31 -11.42 -9.82
C GLY A 104 -21.74 -9.96 -9.67
N SER A 105 -22.99 -9.79 -9.25
CA SER A 105 -23.60 -8.47 -9.04
C SER A 105 -22.83 -7.63 -8.02
N GLY A 106 -22.60 -6.36 -8.36
CA GLY A 106 -21.99 -5.36 -7.47
C GLY A 106 -22.82 -5.05 -6.22
N LEU A 107 -24.07 -5.51 -6.16
CA LEU A 107 -24.96 -5.40 -5.00
C LEU A 107 -24.78 -6.54 -3.98
N LYS A 108 -24.15 -7.65 -4.38
CA LYS A 108 -23.93 -8.79 -3.47
C LYS A 108 -22.72 -8.51 -2.60
N ALA A 109 -22.93 -8.20 -1.33
CA ALA A 109 -21.85 -7.97 -0.37
C ALA A 109 -21.11 -9.28 0.02
N GLY A 110 -21.78 -10.44 -0.06
CA GLY A 110 -21.21 -11.76 0.25
C GLY A 110 -20.33 -12.36 -0.86
N ARG A 111 -19.57 -11.54 -1.59
CA ARG A 111 -18.63 -11.99 -2.62
C ARG A 111 -17.35 -12.50 -1.96
N ARG A 112 -16.80 -13.62 -2.46
CA ARG A 112 -15.74 -14.36 -1.77
C ARG A 112 -14.45 -13.52 -1.68
N HIS A 113 -14.03 -12.89 -2.77
CA HIS A 113 -12.79 -12.13 -2.76
C HIS A 113 -12.96 -10.73 -2.17
N LEU A 114 -14.14 -10.12 -2.28
CA LEU A 114 -14.47 -8.91 -1.53
C LEU A 114 -14.39 -9.14 -0.01
N GLN A 115 -14.98 -10.23 0.50
CA GLN A 115 -14.86 -10.56 1.93
C GLN A 115 -13.42 -10.82 2.36
N ARG A 116 -12.62 -11.48 1.50
CA ARG A 116 -11.19 -11.67 1.74
C ARG A 116 -10.45 -10.33 1.79
N LEU A 117 -10.74 -9.41 0.88
CA LEU A 117 -10.16 -8.06 0.88
C LEU A 117 -10.47 -7.34 2.20
N LEU A 118 -11.75 -7.29 2.60
CA LEU A 118 -12.17 -6.64 3.84
C LEU A 118 -11.47 -7.23 5.06
N LYS A 119 -11.32 -8.57 5.11
CA LYS A 119 -10.59 -9.22 6.19
C LYS A 119 -9.12 -8.81 6.22
N LEU A 120 -8.45 -8.74 5.06
CA LEU A 120 -7.06 -8.30 4.97
C LEU A 120 -6.89 -6.84 5.37
N VAL A 121 -7.85 -5.97 5.03
CA VAL A 121 -7.88 -4.57 5.49
C VAL A 121 -8.01 -4.49 7.01
N CYS A 122 -8.94 -5.24 7.61
CA CYS A 122 -9.11 -5.29 9.05
C CYS A 122 -7.91 -5.91 9.81
N GLU A 123 -7.15 -6.79 9.15
CA GLU A 123 -5.91 -7.37 9.68
C GLU A 123 -4.68 -6.45 9.48
N ASP A 124 -4.88 -5.24 8.96
CA ASP A 124 -3.82 -4.27 8.62
C ASP A 124 -2.74 -4.87 7.71
N LYS A 125 -3.16 -5.68 6.72
CA LYS A 125 -2.29 -6.33 5.74
C LYS A 125 -2.32 -5.67 4.38
N VAL A 126 -3.08 -4.59 4.21
CA VAL A 126 -3.28 -3.91 2.92
C VAL A 126 -2.81 -2.47 3.06
N ALA A 127 -1.96 -2.02 2.16
CA ALA A 127 -1.53 -0.61 2.09
C ALA A 127 -2.39 0.16 1.08
N GLU A 128 -2.76 -0.50 -0.01
CA GLU A 128 -3.45 0.12 -1.11
C GLU A 128 -4.34 -0.90 -1.83
N VAL A 129 -5.50 -0.45 -2.28
CA VAL A 129 -6.43 -1.20 -3.12
C VAL A 129 -6.56 -0.44 -4.43
N ALA A 130 -6.21 -1.09 -5.54
CA ALA A 130 -6.37 -0.53 -6.87
C ALA A 130 -7.54 -1.19 -7.60
N ILE A 131 -8.40 -0.36 -8.20
CA ILE A 131 -9.55 -0.75 -9.01
C ILE A 131 -9.56 -0.02 -10.34
N THR A 132 -10.16 -0.62 -11.37
CA THR A 132 -10.26 0.01 -12.69
C THR A 132 -11.28 1.16 -12.71
N SER A 133 -12.47 0.95 -12.16
CA SER A 133 -13.51 1.98 -12.04
C SER A 133 -14.37 1.81 -10.79
N GLU A 134 -15.01 2.89 -10.35
CA GLU A 134 -15.79 2.97 -9.11
C GLU A 134 -16.95 1.94 -9.05
N ASP A 135 -17.69 1.79 -10.15
CA ASP A 135 -18.81 0.83 -10.30
C ASP A 135 -18.36 -0.65 -10.16
N ARG A 136 -17.05 -0.92 -10.28
CA ARG A 136 -16.48 -2.28 -10.18
C ARG A 136 -16.26 -2.72 -8.73
N LEU A 137 -16.02 -1.81 -7.78
CA LEU A 137 -15.89 -2.17 -6.36
C LEU A 137 -17.28 -2.52 -5.78
N THR A 138 -18.20 -1.56 -5.83
CA THR A 138 -19.60 -1.69 -5.42
C THR A 138 -20.48 -0.67 -6.14
N ARG A 139 -21.66 -1.09 -6.62
CA ARG A 139 -22.68 -0.16 -7.14
C ARG A 139 -23.39 0.66 -6.06
N PHE A 140 -23.26 0.22 -4.81
CA PHE A 140 -23.85 0.84 -3.63
C PHE A 140 -22.91 0.59 -2.44
N GLY A 141 -22.63 1.63 -1.66
CA GLY A 141 -21.80 1.53 -0.45
C GLY A 141 -20.30 1.78 -0.66
N GLN A 142 -19.90 2.40 -1.76
CA GLN A 142 -18.53 2.85 -1.98
C GLN A 142 -18.04 3.80 -0.88
N ALA A 143 -18.87 4.75 -0.46
CA ALA A 143 -18.56 5.65 0.65
C ALA A 143 -18.23 4.89 1.96
N PHE A 144 -18.86 3.73 2.21
CA PHE A 144 -18.51 2.89 3.37
C PHE A 144 -17.14 2.25 3.20
N LEU A 145 -16.79 1.79 1.99
CA LEU A 145 -15.49 1.22 1.69
C LEU A 145 -14.38 2.26 1.75
N GLU A 146 -14.61 3.48 1.24
CA GLU A 146 -13.69 4.60 1.37
C GLU A 146 -13.46 4.98 2.82
N THR A 147 -14.53 5.06 3.61
CA THR A 147 -14.45 5.34 5.05
C THR A 147 -13.65 4.24 5.77
N LEU A 148 -13.95 2.97 5.49
CA LEU A 148 -13.22 1.84 6.06
C LEU A 148 -11.74 1.89 5.69
N CYS A 149 -11.43 2.05 4.40
CA CYS A 149 -10.05 2.16 3.93
C CYS A 149 -9.33 3.34 4.62
N SER A 150 -9.98 4.49 4.76
CA SER A 150 -9.41 5.64 5.48
C SER A 150 -9.13 5.33 6.95
N CYS A 151 -10.03 4.63 7.65
CA CYS A 151 -9.83 4.21 9.05
C CYS A 151 -8.61 3.28 9.22
N PHE A 152 -8.31 2.44 8.23
CA PHE A 152 -7.19 1.50 8.24
C PHE A 152 -5.95 2.02 7.49
N ALA A 153 -5.90 3.32 7.17
CA ALA A 153 -4.82 3.94 6.40
C ALA A 153 -4.51 3.19 5.08
N VAL A 154 -5.56 2.68 4.44
CA VAL A 154 -5.53 2.04 3.13
C VAL A 154 -5.84 3.07 2.06
N THR A 155 -4.96 3.20 1.07
CA THR A 155 -5.21 4.06 -0.10
C THR A 155 -6.14 3.35 -1.07
N LEU A 156 -7.22 3.98 -1.51
CA LEU A 156 -8.05 3.49 -2.61
C LEU A 156 -7.65 4.23 -3.89
N THR A 157 -7.17 3.50 -4.90
CA THR A 157 -6.72 4.06 -6.18
C THR A 157 -7.64 3.59 -7.30
N VAL A 158 -8.19 4.55 -8.05
CA VAL A 158 -9.05 4.32 -9.21
C VAL A 158 -8.28 4.72 -10.46
N LEU A 159 -8.10 3.80 -11.41
CA LEU A 159 -7.34 4.07 -12.64
C LEU A 159 -8.11 4.93 -13.63
N GLU A 160 -9.41 4.70 -13.77
CA GLU A 160 -10.31 5.47 -14.64
C GLU A 160 -11.40 6.11 -13.76
N PRO A 161 -11.14 7.28 -13.15
CA PRO A 161 -12.19 8.07 -12.54
C PRO A 161 -13.15 8.52 -13.65
N GLY A 162 -14.41 8.09 -13.55
CA GLY A 162 -15.47 8.42 -14.52
C GLY A 162 -15.93 9.86 -14.41
#